data_AF-A0A356I6P2-F1
#
_entry.id   AF-A0A356I6P2-F1
#
_cell.length_a   1.000
_cell.length_b   1.000
_cell.length_c   1.000
_cell.angle_alpha   90.00
_cell.angle_beta   90.00
_cell.angle_gamma   90.00
#
_symmetry.space_group_name_H-M   'P 1'
#
loop_
_entity.id
_entity.type
_entity.pdbx_description
1 polymer ?
#
loop_
_entity_poly.entity_id
_entity_poly.type
_entity_poly.pdbx_seq_one_letter_code
_entity_poly.pdbx_strand_id
1 'polypeptide(L)'
;MINSLVQFFKITLFSVCVLCNISCQKETSETSLFNGERAFEEVQQIVAYSPRDAGTAGGLKAATHIATRLEMLGLSVKMDHFTDTTPEGLKNMVNVLGFLSGNSDNWIILGSHFDTMPGIDNFQGANDSGSSTGVLIELARILRDRELHHGLIFAFFDGEEGIANYIPGDGLHGSRRFANQLKDEGELDHYHAMILLDMIGDKDLTFTVPSNSDPMLLELLLAAAERLNVRNKIQLHLHTTIIDDHVPFMAIGIPAIDLIDFKFGSHDHANDYWHTAEDSMDKISPESLKISGEIVLEMLHDLGLFPKKQL
;
A
#
# COMPACT_ATOMS: atom_id res chain seq x y z
N MET A 1 19.81 -70.92 -55.19
CA MET A 1 19.79 -69.74 -56.08
C MET A 1 18.35 -69.25 -56.13
N ILE A 2 18.07 -68.12 -55.47
CA ILE A 2 17.77 -66.82 -56.12
C ILE A 2 16.29 -66.83 -56.59
N ASN A 3 15.38 -66.28 -55.77
CA ASN A 3 14.81 -64.92 -55.92
C ASN A 3 13.68 -64.88 -56.96
N SER A 4 12.61 -64.09 -56.88
CA SER A 4 11.88 -63.33 -55.86
C SER A 4 10.73 -62.60 -56.60
N LEU A 5 10.04 -61.68 -55.91
CA LEU A 5 9.02 -60.71 -56.34
C LEU A 5 7.56 -61.20 -56.28
N VAL A 6 6.83 -60.96 -55.18
CA VAL A 6 6.33 -59.69 -54.61
C VAL A 6 5.12 -59.14 -55.38
N GLN A 7 3.95 -59.44 -54.83
CA GLN A 7 2.63 -58.93 -55.23
C GLN A 7 2.30 -57.75 -54.31
N PHE A 8 2.16 -56.55 -54.87
CA PHE A 8 1.82 -55.32 -54.13
C PHE A 8 0.37 -55.35 -53.67
N PHE A 9 0.14 -55.49 -52.37
CA PHE A 9 -1.13 -55.17 -51.71
C PHE A 9 -1.13 -53.66 -51.37
N LYS A 10 -2.07 -52.89 -51.94
CA LYS A 10 -2.36 -51.54 -51.47
C LYS A 10 -3.19 -51.63 -50.20
N ILE A 11 -2.57 -51.40 -49.05
CA ILE A 11 -3.25 -51.18 -47.77
C ILE A 11 -3.55 -49.68 -47.70
N THR A 12 -4.83 -49.32 -47.76
CA THR A 12 -5.31 -47.97 -47.50
C THR A 12 -5.34 -47.76 -45.98
N LEU A 13 -4.39 -46.99 -45.45
CA LEU A 13 -4.31 -46.62 -44.05
C LEU A 13 -5.38 -45.56 -43.76
N PHE A 14 -6.42 -45.92 -43.00
CA PHE A 14 -7.38 -44.96 -42.45
C PHE A 14 -6.72 -44.30 -41.22
N SER A 15 -6.21 -43.08 -41.39
CA SER A 15 -5.70 -42.28 -40.28
C SER A 15 -6.89 -41.68 -39.53
N VAL A 16 -7.18 -42.23 -38.34
CA VAL A 16 -8.14 -41.64 -37.41
C VAL A 16 -7.42 -40.52 -36.67
N CYS A 17 -7.58 -39.29 -37.13
CA CYS A 17 -7.23 -38.09 -36.38
C CYS A 17 -8.17 -37.98 -35.18
N VAL A 18 -7.71 -38.40 -34.01
CA VAL A 18 -8.32 -38.01 -32.73
C VAL A 18 -8.00 -36.54 -32.51
N LEU A 19 -8.92 -35.67 -32.88
CA LEU A 19 -8.90 -34.27 -32.49
C LEU A 19 -9.26 -34.20 -31.00
N CYS A 20 -8.23 -34.20 -30.15
CA CYS A 20 -8.37 -33.72 -28.78
C CYS A 20 -8.78 -32.24 -28.83
N ASN A 21 -10.07 -31.97 -28.69
CA ASN A 21 -10.56 -30.66 -28.30
C ASN A 21 -10.14 -30.43 -26.84
N ILE A 22 -8.89 -30.04 -26.64
CA ILE A 22 -8.50 -29.34 -25.42
C ILE A 22 -9.15 -27.96 -25.57
N SER A 23 -10.40 -27.86 -25.11
CA SER A 23 -11.00 -26.57 -24.80
C SER A 23 -10.09 -25.94 -23.75
N CYS A 24 -9.26 -25.00 -24.18
CA CYS A 24 -8.64 -24.04 -23.31
C CYS A 24 -9.79 -23.20 -22.74
N GLN A 25 -10.40 -23.70 -21.65
CA GLN A 25 -11.16 -22.85 -20.77
C GLN A 25 -10.15 -21.83 -20.27
N LYS A 26 -10.23 -20.60 -20.79
CA LYS A 26 -9.77 -19.44 -20.04
C LYS A 26 -10.40 -19.61 -18.67
N GLU A 27 -9.59 -19.90 -17.66
CA GLU A 27 -9.99 -19.71 -16.28
C GLU A 27 -10.59 -18.31 -16.24
N THR A 28 -11.87 -18.25 -15.90
CA THR A 28 -12.53 -17.01 -15.56
C THR A 28 -11.69 -16.40 -14.46
N SER A 29 -10.95 -15.33 -14.79
CA SER A 29 -10.28 -14.45 -13.84
C SER A 29 -11.22 -14.32 -12.65
N GLU A 30 -10.81 -14.86 -11.50
CA GLU A 30 -11.42 -14.41 -10.25
C GLU A 30 -11.34 -12.88 -10.32
N THR A 31 -12.49 -12.23 -10.19
CA THR A 31 -12.52 -10.77 -10.09
C THR A 31 -11.64 -10.41 -8.91
N SER A 32 -10.59 -9.63 -9.16
CA SER A 32 -9.68 -9.17 -8.11
C SER A 32 -10.47 -8.69 -6.90
N LEU A 33 -10.00 -9.08 -5.71
CA LEU A 33 -10.61 -8.65 -4.45
C LEU A 33 -10.49 -7.14 -4.27
N PHE A 34 -9.43 -6.53 -4.82
CA PHE A 34 -9.17 -5.11 -4.72
C PHE A 34 -9.78 -4.33 -5.88
N ASN A 35 -10.55 -3.28 -5.56
CA ASN A 35 -11.17 -2.43 -6.56
C ASN A 35 -10.50 -1.06 -6.63
N GLY A 36 -9.69 -0.87 -7.67
CA GLY A 36 -8.99 0.40 -7.92
C GLY A 36 -9.90 1.62 -8.10
N GLU A 37 -11.09 1.45 -8.67
CA GLU A 37 -12.06 2.55 -8.83
C GLU A 37 -12.62 2.99 -7.47
N ARG A 38 -12.86 2.04 -6.56
CA ARG A 38 -13.26 2.39 -5.18
C ARG A 38 -12.15 3.11 -4.44
N ALA A 39 -10.91 2.61 -4.54
CA ALA A 39 -9.77 3.31 -3.95
C ALA A 39 -9.66 4.75 -4.50
N PHE A 40 -9.82 4.92 -5.83
CA PHE A 40 -9.82 6.23 -6.48
C PHE A 40 -10.94 7.16 -5.98
N GLU A 41 -12.15 6.63 -5.73
CA GLU A 41 -13.25 7.38 -5.11
C GLU A 41 -12.91 7.83 -3.67
N GLU A 42 -12.18 7.01 -2.90
CA GLU A 42 -11.70 7.41 -1.57
C GLU A 42 -10.61 8.50 -1.67
N VAL A 43 -9.71 8.43 -2.67
CA VAL A 43 -8.74 9.51 -2.96
C VAL A 43 -9.47 10.83 -3.24
N GLN A 44 -10.50 10.81 -4.09
CA GLN A 44 -11.31 12.01 -4.38
C GLN A 44 -11.95 12.60 -3.13
N GLN A 45 -12.46 11.74 -2.25
CA GLN A 45 -13.13 12.18 -1.03
C GLN A 45 -12.15 12.84 -0.05
N ILE A 46 -10.96 12.28 0.15
CA ILE A 46 -9.97 12.89 1.05
C ILE A 46 -9.41 14.19 0.48
N VAL A 47 -9.14 14.25 -0.84
CA VAL A 47 -8.68 15.46 -1.54
C VAL A 47 -9.69 16.62 -1.45
N ALA A 48 -10.99 16.33 -1.27
CA ALA A 48 -12.00 17.37 -1.08
C ALA A 48 -11.79 18.21 0.20
N TYR A 49 -10.91 17.77 1.11
CA TYR A 49 -10.55 18.48 2.33
C TYR A 49 -9.22 19.24 2.23
N SER A 50 -8.55 19.23 1.06
CA SER A 50 -7.27 19.91 0.88
C SER A 50 -7.38 21.45 0.90
N PRO A 51 -6.35 22.15 1.41
CA PRO A 51 -5.15 21.60 2.06
C PRO A 51 -5.49 20.96 3.42
N ARG A 52 -4.81 19.85 3.71
CA ARG A 52 -5.00 19.01 4.89
C ARG A 52 -3.84 19.15 5.87
N ASP A 53 -3.11 20.26 5.82
CA ASP A 53 -1.91 20.53 6.62
C ASP A 53 -2.13 20.18 8.10
N ALA A 54 -1.11 19.57 8.70
CA ALA A 54 -1.17 19.07 10.05
C ALA A 54 -1.49 20.17 11.07
N GLY A 55 -2.38 19.85 12.00
CA GLY A 55 -2.87 20.76 13.03
C GLY A 55 -3.68 21.97 12.54
N THR A 56 -4.17 21.94 11.30
CA THR A 56 -5.16 22.90 10.78
C THR A 56 -6.59 22.36 10.87
N ALA A 57 -7.57 23.23 10.59
CA ALA A 57 -8.97 22.80 10.47
C ALA A 57 -9.20 21.89 9.25
N GLY A 58 -8.37 21.96 8.21
CA GLY A 58 -8.40 21.06 7.05
C GLY A 58 -7.95 19.66 7.45
N GLY A 59 -6.78 19.55 8.09
CA GLY A 59 -6.26 18.29 8.64
C GLY A 59 -7.24 17.62 9.60
N LEU A 60 -7.85 18.37 10.53
CA LEU A 60 -8.86 17.78 11.43
C LEU A 60 -10.10 17.26 10.70
N LYS A 61 -10.56 17.94 9.64
CA LYS A 61 -11.67 17.45 8.81
C LYS A 61 -11.30 16.18 8.06
N ALA A 62 -10.09 16.12 7.51
CA ALA A 62 -9.55 14.94 6.85
C ALA A 62 -9.47 13.75 7.82
N ALA A 63 -8.90 13.93 9.01
CA ALA A 63 -8.86 12.91 10.06
C ALA A 63 -10.27 12.43 10.47
N THR A 64 -11.20 13.37 10.66
CA THR A 64 -12.60 13.04 10.99
C THR A 64 -13.27 12.26 9.86
N HIS A 65 -13.00 12.62 8.61
CA HIS A 65 -13.50 11.90 7.44
C HIS A 65 -12.98 10.46 7.44
N ILE A 66 -11.66 10.26 7.54
CA ILE A 66 -11.03 8.93 7.59
C ILE A 66 -11.64 8.10 8.73
N ALA A 67 -11.72 8.65 9.95
CA ALA A 67 -12.31 7.97 11.09
C ALA A 67 -13.76 7.53 10.81
N THR A 68 -14.58 8.43 10.26
CA THR A 68 -15.97 8.14 9.89
C THR A 68 -16.04 7.04 8.82
N ARG A 69 -15.17 7.05 7.81
CA ARG A 69 -15.12 6.00 6.78
C ARG A 69 -14.83 4.64 7.41
N LEU A 70 -13.82 4.55 8.27
CA LEU A 70 -13.46 3.30 8.95
C LEU A 70 -14.57 2.80 9.90
N GLU A 71 -15.23 3.71 10.63
CA GLU A 71 -16.39 3.37 11.48
C GLU A 71 -17.58 2.86 10.66
N MET A 72 -17.88 3.47 9.51
CA MET A 72 -18.89 2.96 8.58
C MET A 72 -18.50 1.59 8.00
N LEU A 73 -17.21 1.33 7.89
CA LEU A 73 -16.65 0.02 7.59
C LEU A 73 -16.63 -0.93 8.80
N GLY A 74 -17.18 -0.53 9.94
CA GLY A 74 -17.35 -1.38 11.13
C GLY A 74 -16.05 -1.67 11.88
N LEU A 75 -14.97 -0.95 11.61
CA LEU A 75 -13.73 -1.06 12.36
C LEU A 75 -13.89 -0.40 13.74
N SER A 76 -13.13 -0.88 14.72
CA SER A 76 -12.88 -0.10 15.93
C SER A 76 -11.92 1.02 15.56
N VAL A 77 -12.24 2.27 15.91
CA VAL A 77 -11.45 3.44 15.50
C VAL A 77 -11.01 4.24 16.72
N LYS A 78 -9.74 4.69 16.71
CA LYS A 78 -9.18 5.62 17.69
C LYS A 78 -8.63 6.84 16.95
N MET A 79 -9.18 8.01 17.25
CA MET A 79 -8.54 9.29 16.93
C MET A 79 -7.57 9.64 18.07
N ASP A 80 -6.28 9.43 17.84
CA ASP A 80 -5.23 9.70 18.83
C ASP A 80 -4.80 11.17 18.72
N HIS A 81 -5.44 12.03 19.51
CA HIS A 81 -5.08 13.44 19.59
C HIS A 81 -3.81 13.62 20.43
N PHE A 82 -2.88 14.43 19.92
CA PHE A 82 -1.63 14.75 20.62
C PHE A 82 -1.17 16.18 20.32
N THR A 83 -0.26 16.67 21.16
CA THR A 83 0.41 17.96 20.95
C THR A 83 1.90 17.70 20.85
N ASP A 84 2.55 18.26 19.83
CA ASP A 84 4.00 18.17 19.68
C ASP A 84 4.63 19.53 19.40
N THR A 85 5.95 19.62 19.59
CA THR A 85 6.76 20.81 19.33
C THR A 85 7.17 20.83 17.86
N THR A 86 6.94 21.98 17.23
CA THR A 86 7.21 22.22 15.80
C THR A 86 7.96 23.55 15.65
N PRO A 87 8.56 23.84 14.48
CA PRO A 87 9.21 25.13 14.23
C PRO A 87 8.31 26.34 14.45
N GLU A 88 6.98 26.19 14.30
CA GLU A 88 5.98 27.23 14.56
C GLU A 88 5.45 27.24 16.00
N GLY A 89 5.99 26.40 16.89
CA GLY A 89 5.54 26.24 18.27
C GLY A 89 4.73 24.94 18.49
N LEU A 90 3.92 24.90 19.54
CA LEU A 90 3.11 23.73 19.84
C LEU A 90 1.94 23.61 18.85
N LYS A 91 1.77 22.44 18.25
CA LYS A 91 0.67 22.13 17.32
C LYS A 91 -0.10 20.91 17.83
N ASN A 92 -1.42 20.95 17.70
CA ASN A 92 -2.29 19.81 18.00
C ASN A 92 -2.50 19.01 16.73
N MET A 93 -2.17 17.73 16.75
CA MET A 93 -2.27 16.81 15.62
C MET A 93 -3.12 15.60 16.01
N VAL A 94 -3.52 14.78 15.04
CA VAL A 94 -4.37 13.62 15.27
C VAL A 94 -4.06 12.47 14.31
N ASN A 95 -3.50 11.39 14.84
CA ASN A 95 -3.48 10.13 14.10
C ASN A 95 -4.88 9.51 14.10
N VAL A 96 -5.20 8.76 13.05
CA VAL A 96 -6.41 7.92 13.00
C VAL A 96 -5.98 6.46 12.90
N LEU A 97 -6.40 5.65 13.87
CA LEU A 97 -6.07 4.23 13.92
C LEU A 97 -7.35 3.41 13.79
N GLY A 98 -7.45 2.58 12.75
CA GLY A 98 -8.51 1.61 12.56
C GLY A 98 -8.03 0.19 12.89
N PHE A 99 -8.79 -0.56 13.68
CA PHE A 99 -8.42 -1.88 14.16
C PHE A 99 -9.37 -2.95 13.62
N LEU A 100 -8.80 -4.01 13.05
CA LEU A 100 -9.47 -5.29 12.79
C LEU A 100 -8.79 -6.38 13.63
N SER A 101 -9.54 -7.02 14.52
CA SER A 101 -9.01 -8.10 15.36
C SER A 101 -8.83 -9.38 14.56
N GLY A 102 -7.74 -10.10 14.86
CA GLY A 102 -7.52 -11.47 14.41
C GLY A 102 -7.69 -12.49 15.54
N ASN A 103 -7.46 -13.76 15.22
CA ASN A 103 -7.53 -14.89 16.15
C ASN A 103 -6.27 -15.06 17.04
N SER A 104 -5.21 -14.30 16.79
CA SER A 104 -3.97 -14.26 17.57
C SER A 104 -3.75 -12.87 18.16
N ASP A 105 -2.81 -12.77 19.11
CA ASP A 105 -2.42 -11.50 19.73
C ASP A 105 -1.42 -10.69 18.87
N ASN A 106 -1.12 -11.14 17.65
CA ASN A 106 -0.13 -10.52 16.78
C ASN A 106 -0.78 -9.58 15.78
N TRP A 107 -0.06 -8.53 15.40
CA TRP A 107 -0.54 -7.42 14.59
C TRP A 107 0.37 -7.14 13.40
N ILE A 108 -0.24 -6.68 12.31
CA ILE A 108 0.43 -6.07 11.16
C ILE A 108 -0.10 -4.64 11.03
N ILE A 109 0.80 -3.68 10.84
CA ILE A 109 0.47 -2.27 10.67
C ILE A 109 0.53 -1.93 9.18
N LEU A 110 -0.53 -1.32 8.66
CA LEU A 110 -0.57 -0.68 7.34
C LEU A 110 -0.58 0.82 7.56
N GLY A 111 0.43 1.52 7.05
CA GLY A 111 0.63 2.94 7.27
C GLY A 111 0.39 3.77 6.01
N SER A 112 -0.06 5.01 6.24
CA SER A 112 -0.17 6.09 5.26
C SER A 112 -0.17 7.38 6.07
N HIS A 113 0.54 8.42 5.65
CA HIS A 113 0.22 9.76 6.16
C HIS A 113 -0.99 10.31 5.42
N PHE A 114 -1.68 11.29 6.00
CA PHE A 114 -2.83 11.91 5.32
C PHE A 114 -2.75 13.42 5.25
N ASP A 115 -1.82 14.06 5.97
CA ASP A 115 -1.61 15.49 5.87
C ASP A 115 -1.06 15.89 4.48
N THR A 116 -0.95 17.19 4.26
CA THR A 116 -0.35 17.76 3.04
C THR A 116 0.77 18.70 3.43
N MET A 117 1.85 18.75 2.64
CA MET A 117 2.88 19.76 2.75
C MET A 117 2.30 21.19 2.79
N PRO A 118 2.54 21.95 3.88
CA PRO A 118 2.05 23.31 4.01
C PRO A 118 2.76 24.29 3.05
N GLY A 119 2.06 25.38 2.71
CA GLY A 119 2.65 26.52 1.99
C GLY A 119 2.64 26.43 0.46
N ILE A 120 1.95 25.44 -0.11
CA ILE A 120 1.81 25.27 -1.57
C ILE A 120 0.38 25.66 -1.99
N ASP A 121 0.26 26.70 -2.82
CA ASP A 121 -1.03 27.16 -3.33
C ASP A 121 -1.69 26.12 -4.26
N ASN A 122 -2.97 25.82 -4.02
CA ASN A 122 -3.76 24.84 -4.77
C ASN A 122 -3.20 23.40 -4.74
N PHE A 123 -2.42 23.05 -3.72
CA PHE A 123 -1.94 21.69 -3.54
C PHE A 123 -3.07 20.77 -3.09
N GLN A 124 -3.37 19.76 -3.90
CA GLN A 124 -4.37 18.75 -3.55
C GLN A 124 -3.76 17.64 -2.69
N GLY A 125 -2.47 17.33 -2.86
CA GLY A 125 -1.86 16.17 -2.23
C GLY A 125 -2.62 14.90 -2.61
N ALA A 126 -2.85 14.71 -3.91
CA ALA A 126 -3.68 13.63 -4.43
C ALA A 126 -2.90 12.31 -4.44
N ASN A 127 -1.62 12.38 -4.78
CA ASN A 127 -0.70 11.27 -4.63
C ASN A 127 -0.10 11.26 -3.22
N ASP A 128 0.23 12.45 -2.72
CA ASP A 128 0.98 12.72 -1.48
C ASP A 128 0.08 13.36 -0.38
N SER A 129 -0.59 12.60 0.50
CA SER A 129 -0.80 11.16 0.46
C SER A 129 -2.27 10.74 0.30
N GLY A 130 -3.00 11.40 -0.61
CA GLY A 130 -4.37 10.99 -0.95
C GLY A 130 -4.45 9.55 -1.45
N SER A 131 -3.46 9.11 -2.22
CA SER A 131 -3.42 7.81 -2.91
C SER A 131 -3.33 6.64 -1.93
N SER A 132 -2.35 6.67 -1.02
CA SER A 132 -2.12 5.67 0.02
C SER A 132 -3.29 5.63 1.00
N THR A 133 -3.85 6.79 1.37
CA THR A 133 -5.05 6.87 2.21
C THR A 133 -6.23 6.13 1.56
N GLY A 134 -6.48 6.36 0.26
CA GLY A 134 -7.54 5.68 -0.46
C GLY A 134 -7.34 4.16 -0.57
N VAL A 135 -6.10 3.71 -0.76
CA VAL A 135 -5.79 2.27 -0.78
C VAL A 135 -6.04 1.61 0.58
N LEU A 136 -5.60 2.22 1.68
CA LEU A 136 -5.84 1.66 3.02
C LEU A 136 -7.34 1.54 3.35
N ILE A 137 -8.16 2.53 2.96
CA ILE A 137 -9.62 2.47 3.18
C ILE A 137 -10.26 1.34 2.37
N GLU A 138 -9.86 1.13 1.11
CA GLU A 138 -10.36 0.02 0.30
C GLU A 138 -9.87 -1.33 0.84
N LEU A 139 -8.62 -1.44 1.32
CA LEU A 139 -8.13 -2.63 2.00
C LEU A 139 -8.96 -2.94 3.26
N ALA A 140 -9.28 -1.93 4.07
CA ALA A 140 -10.15 -2.09 5.24
C ALA A 140 -11.53 -2.63 4.85
N ARG A 141 -12.12 -2.13 3.75
CA ARG A 141 -13.41 -2.62 3.22
C ARG A 141 -13.35 -4.08 2.78
N ILE A 142 -12.23 -4.54 2.23
CA ILE A 142 -12.08 -5.92 1.75
C ILE A 142 -11.85 -6.88 2.92
N LEU A 143 -11.08 -6.44 3.91
CA LEU A 143 -10.58 -7.29 4.99
C LEU A 143 -11.55 -7.39 6.18
N ARG A 144 -12.46 -6.42 6.36
CA ARG A 144 -13.47 -6.44 7.44
C ARG A 144 -14.37 -7.68 7.48
N ASP A 145 -14.60 -8.33 6.34
CA ASP A 145 -15.50 -9.48 6.22
C ASP A 145 -14.72 -10.81 6.15
N ARG A 146 -13.42 -10.79 6.46
CA ARG A 146 -12.54 -11.95 6.43
C ARG A 146 -12.23 -12.43 7.83
N GLU A 147 -12.06 -13.74 7.97
CA GLU A 147 -11.46 -14.31 9.16
C GLU A 147 -9.95 -14.08 9.10
N LEU A 148 -9.41 -13.39 10.11
CA LEU A 148 -7.98 -13.05 10.19
C LEU A 148 -7.30 -13.87 11.29
N HIS A 149 -6.10 -14.36 11.02
CA HIS A 149 -5.21 -14.92 12.04
C HIS A 149 -4.51 -13.83 12.82
N HIS A 150 -3.89 -12.86 12.14
CA HIS A 150 -3.28 -11.68 12.76
C HIS A 150 -4.25 -10.49 12.72
N GLY A 151 -4.19 -9.63 13.72
CA GLY A 151 -4.89 -8.35 13.70
C GLY A 151 -4.26 -7.38 12.70
N LEU A 152 -5.05 -6.41 12.25
CA LEU A 152 -4.59 -5.31 11.40
C LEU A 152 -4.82 -3.97 12.08
N ILE A 153 -3.83 -3.10 11.96
CA ILE A 153 -3.93 -1.69 12.31
C ILE A 153 -3.77 -0.88 11.02
N PHE A 154 -4.81 -0.18 10.61
CA PHE A 154 -4.75 0.84 9.58
C PHE A 154 -4.40 2.15 10.25
N ALA A 155 -3.15 2.57 10.11
CA ALA A 155 -2.61 3.76 10.76
C ALA A 155 -2.49 4.90 9.75
N PHE A 156 -3.27 5.95 9.98
CA PHE A 156 -3.21 7.19 9.21
C PHE A 156 -2.50 8.26 10.05
N PHE A 157 -1.30 8.64 9.64
CA PHE A 157 -0.43 9.54 10.39
C PHE A 157 -0.67 11.01 10.02
N ASP A 158 -0.63 11.88 11.03
CA ASP A 158 -0.69 13.33 10.88
C ASP A 158 0.69 13.94 11.17
N GLY A 159 1.07 14.96 10.41
CA GLY A 159 2.34 15.66 10.53
C GLY A 159 3.54 14.86 10.05
N GLU A 160 3.38 14.06 8.99
CA GLU A 160 4.51 13.46 8.27
C GLU A 160 5.38 14.57 7.65
N GLU A 161 4.72 15.49 6.95
CA GLU A 161 5.32 16.50 6.06
C GLU A 161 6.09 17.60 6.83
N GLY A 162 5.79 17.72 8.12
CA GLY A 162 6.22 18.84 8.96
C GLY A 162 5.30 20.05 8.83
N ILE A 163 5.62 21.11 9.57
CA ILE A 163 4.75 22.28 9.75
C ILE A 163 5.27 23.52 9.04
N ALA A 164 6.55 23.57 8.68
CA ALA A 164 7.12 24.71 7.95
C ALA A 164 8.18 24.28 6.92
N ASN A 165 7.86 24.37 5.63
CA ASN A 165 8.79 24.34 4.49
C ASN A 165 10.00 23.40 4.67
N TYR A 166 9.80 22.07 4.60
CA TYR A 166 10.81 21.01 4.72
C TYR A 166 12.05 21.40 5.57
N ILE A 167 11.88 21.43 6.89
CA ILE A 167 12.97 21.68 7.83
C ILE A 167 13.51 20.34 8.33
N PRO A 168 14.83 20.06 8.25
CA PRO A 168 15.39 18.84 8.79
C PRO A 168 15.05 18.66 10.28
N GLY A 169 14.34 17.57 10.60
CA GLY A 169 13.91 17.22 11.96
C GLY A 169 12.49 17.67 12.33
N ASP A 170 11.79 18.35 11.42
CA ASP A 170 10.34 18.60 11.48
C ASP A 170 9.64 17.59 10.56
N GLY A 171 8.59 16.94 11.03
CA GLY A 171 7.93 15.82 10.32
C GLY A 171 7.91 14.50 11.09
N LEU A 172 7.29 13.48 10.50
CA LEU A 172 7.03 12.16 11.09
C LEU A 172 6.41 12.23 12.50
N HIS A 173 5.63 13.28 12.80
CA HIS A 173 5.11 13.52 14.14
C HIS A 173 4.17 12.39 14.57
N GLY A 174 3.26 12.02 13.68
CA GLY A 174 2.29 10.96 13.87
C GLY A 174 2.92 9.57 14.05
N SER A 175 3.81 9.17 13.17
CA SER A 175 4.47 7.86 13.26
C SER A 175 5.43 7.76 14.45
N ARG A 176 6.20 8.81 14.77
CA ARG A 176 7.01 8.87 15.99
C ARG A 176 6.14 8.75 17.24
N ARG A 177 4.99 9.43 17.27
CA ARG A 177 4.03 9.34 18.36
C ARG A 177 3.54 7.90 18.53
N PHE A 178 3.11 7.24 17.46
CA PHE A 178 2.55 5.89 17.54
C PHE A 178 3.63 4.84 17.88
N ALA A 179 4.79 4.89 17.23
CA ALA A 179 5.92 4.00 17.56
C ALA A 179 6.32 4.12 19.05
N ASN A 180 6.39 5.34 19.60
CA ASN A 180 6.67 5.52 21.02
C ASN A 180 5.55 4.95 21.93
N GLN A 181 4.27 5.05 21.54
CA GLN A 181 3.19 4.37 22.29
C GLN A 181 3.39 2.87 22.33
N LEU A 182 3.68 2.24 21.18
CA LEU A 182 3.92 0.80 21.11
C LEU A 182 5.12 0.38 21.97
N LYS A 183 6.19 1.17 21.92
CA LYS A 183 7.37 0.94 22.75
C LYS A 183 7.07 1.04 24.25
N ASP A 184 6.27 2.03 24.65
CA ASP A 184 5.88 2.26 26.05
C ASP A 184 4.88 1.20 26.56
N GLU A 185 3.99 0.71 25.69
CA GLU A 185 3.08 -0.41 25.97
C GLU A 185 3.84 -1.73 26.18
N GLY A 186 4.98 -1.89 25.51
CA GLY A 186 5.80 -3.10 25.54
C GLY A 186 5.34 -4.15 24.53
N GLU A 187 5.86 -5.37 24.64
CA GLU A 187 5.39 -6.52 23.83
C GLU A 187 5.56 -6.33 22.31
N LEU A 188 6.64 -5.66 21.89
CA LEU A 188 6.93 -5.36 20.48
C LEU A 188 7.00 -6.60 19.58
N ASP A 189 7.30 -7.77 20.16
CA ASP A 189 7.35 -9.05 19.45
C ASP A 189 5.99 -9.46 18.85
N HIS A 190 4.88 -8.84 19.29
CA HIS A 190 3.56 -9.04 18.71
C HIS A 190 3.34 -8.28 17.40
N TYR A 191 4.19 -7.31 17.05
CA TYR A 191 4.06 -6.52 15.82
C TYR A 191 5.01 -7.06 14.75
N HIS A 192 4.47 -7.86 13.83
CA HIS A 192 5.28 -8.62 12.89
C HIS A 192 5.79 -7.79 11.70
N ALA A 193 5.05 -6.76 11.31
CA ALA A 193 5.38 -5.94 10.16
C ALA A 193 4.68 -4.58 10.23
N MET A 194 5.34 -3.56 9.66
CA MET A 194 4.75 -2.29 9.27
C MET A 194 4.99 -2.09 7.77
N ILE A 195 3.91 -1.96 7.00
CA ILE A 195 3.96 -1.69 5.55
C ILE A 195 3.47 -0.27 5.35
N LEU A 196 4.37 0.63 5.00
CA LEU A 196 4.05 2.00 4.62
C LEU A 196 3.76 2.07 3.13
N LEU A 197 2.71 2.80 2.77
CA LEU A 197 2.43 3.19 1.40
C LEU A 197 2.48 4.71 1.33
N ASP A 198 3.20 5.23 0.35
CA ASP A 198 3.31 6.66 0.09
C ASP A 198 3.39 6.94 -1.43
N MET A 199 2.68 7.96 -1.92
CA MET A 199 2.72 8.35 -3.34
C MET A 199 2.43 7.21 -4.36
N ILE A 200 1.53 6.27 -4.04
CA ILE A 200 1.32 5.01 -4.79
C ILE A 200 0.22 5.06 -5.87
N GLY A 201 -0.19 6.25 -6.29
CA GLY A 201 -1.31 6.50 -7.19
C GLY A 201 -0.95 6.91 -8.62
N ASP A 202 0.33 7.19 -8.92
CA ASP A 202 0.77 7.72 -10.22
C ASP A 202 0.32 6.86 -11.41
N LYS A 203 -0.15 7.49 -12.48
CA LYS A 203 -0.43 6.86 -13.78
C LYS A 203 0.76 6.09 -14.35
N ASP A 204 1.99 6.54 -14.11
CA ASP A 204 3.20 5.79 -14.47
C ASP A 204 3.92 5.19 -13.25
N LEU A 205 3.14 4.65 -12.32
CA LEU A 205 3.59 4.05 -11.06
C LEU A 205 4.92 3.29 -11.18
N THR A 206 5.88 3.63 -10.34
CA THR A 206 7.11 2.89 -10.11
C THR A 206 7.47 2.88 -8.63
N PHE A 207 7.31 1.74 -7.97
CA PHE A 207 7.74 1.60 -6.58
C PHE A 207 9.27 1.65 -6.50
N THR A 208 9.76 2.66 -5.82
CA THR A 208 11.15 2.89 -5.49
C THR A 208 11.39 2.42 -4.06
N VAL A 209 11.90 1.21 -3.89
CA VAL A 209 12.05 0.59 -2.56
C VAL A 209 13.42 0.97 -1.97
N PRO A 210 13.47 1.69 -0.83
CA PRO A 210 14.72 2.15 -0.23
C PRO A 210 15.56 1.01 0.37
N SER A 211 16.86 1.27 0.55
CA SER A 211 17.79 0.32 1.19
C SER A 211 17.55 0.11 2.68
N ASN A 212 16.81 1.02 3.34
CA ASN A 212 16.37 0.86 4.73
C ASN A 212 15.00 0.18 4.84
N SER A 213 14.59 -0.61 3.84
CA SER A 213 13.47 -1.56 3.99
C SER A 213 13.94 -2.86 4.63
N ASP A 214 13.08 -3.49 5.44
CA ASP A 214 13.36 -4.79 6.03
C ASP A 214 13.57 -5.86 4.93
N PRO A 215 14.66 -6.66 5.00
CA PRO A 215 14.97 -7.65 3.95
C PRO A 215 13.91 -8.74 3.76
N MET A 216 13.26 -9.20 4.84
CA MET A 216 12.21 -10.21 4.72
C MET A 216 10.99 -9.61 4.02
N LEU A 217 10.57 -8.40 4.42
CA LEU A 217 9.45 -7.72 3.76
C LEU A 217 9.75 -7.40 2.29
N LEU A 218 11.00 -7.08 1.95
CA LEU A 218 11.43 -6.90 0.57
C LEU A 218 11.30 -8.19 -0.25
N GLU A 219 11.67 -9.34 0.30
CA GLU A 219 11.47 -10.63 -0.37
C GLU A 219 9.99 -10.92 -0.62
N LEU A 220 9.12 -10.60 0.34
CA LEU A 220 7.66 -10.74 0.19
C LEU A 220 7.10 -9.82 -0.91
N LEU A 221 7.54 -8.55 -0.93
CA LEU A 221 7.17 -7.60 -1.97
C LEU A 221 7.56 -8.10 -3.37
N LEU A 222 8.80 -8.59 -3.52
CA LEU A 222 9.28 -9.12 -4.80
C LEU A 222 8.48 -10.36 -5.23
N ALA A 223 8.19 -11.27 -4.31
CA ALA A 223 7.39 -12.46 -4.59
C ALA A 223 5.95 -12.09 -5.00
N ALA A 224 5.32 -11.14 -4.29
CA ALA A 224 4.01 -10.59 -4.64
C ALA A 224 4.00 -9.97 -6.05
N ALA A 225 4.98 -9.12 -6.35
CA ALA A 225 5.08 -8.46 -7.66
C ALA A 225 5.30 -9.45 -8.81
N GLU A 226 6.04 -10.54 -8.59
CA GLU A 226 6.20 -11.63 -9.58
C GLU A 226 4.87 -12.38 -9.81
N ARG A 227 4.13 -12.73 -8.74
CA ARG A 227 2.84 -13.43 -8.85
C ARG A 227 1.79 -12.60 -9.60
N LEU A 228 1.81 -11.28 -9.38
CA LEU A 228 0.93 -10.33 -10.04
C LEU A 228 1.42 -9.92 -11.44
N ASN A 229 2.59 -10.40 -11.87
CA ASN A 229 3.22 -10.03 -13.15
C ASN A 229 3.43 -8.50 -13.30
N VAL A 230 3.80 -7.84 -12.20
CA VAL A 230 4.11 -6.39 -12.12
C VAL A 230 5.53 -6.15 -11.60
N ARG A 231 6.42 -7.15 -11.63
CA ARG A 231 7.83 -7.01 -11.22
C ARG A 231 8.54 -5.82 -11.86
N ASN A 232 8.19 -5.48 -13.10
CA ASN A 232 8.74 -4.34 -13.84
C ASN A 232 8.40 -2.97 -13.22
N LYS A 233 7.44 -2.93 -12.29
CA LYS A 233 7.05 -1.73 -11.53
C LYS A 233 7.84 -1.57 -10.23
N ILE A 234 8.69 -2.54 -9.86
CA ILE A 234 9.52 -2.50 -8.65
C ILE A 234 10.97 -2.16 -9.01
N GLN A 235 11.42 -0.98 -8.57
CA GLN A 235 12.80 -0.53 -8.67
C GLN A 235 13.46 -0.54 -7.29
N LEU A 236 14.59 -1.23 -7.17
CA LEU A 236 15.33 -1.32 -5.92
C LEU A 236 16.36 -0.19 -5.83
N HIS A 237 16.27 0.63 -4.78
CA HIS A 237 17.25 1.66 -4.45
C HIS A 237 18.17 1.18 -3.33
N LEU A 238 18.93 0.12 -3.61
CA LEU A 238 19.78 -0.60 -2.64
C LEU A 238 20.93 0.22 -2.03
N HIS A 239 21.13 1.47 -2.47
CA HIS A 239 22.19 2.36 -2.00
C HIS A 239 21.68 3.71 -1.50
N THR A 240 20.36 3.85 -1.35
CA THR A 240 19.73 5.11 -0.92
C THR A 240 18.72 4.80 0.17
N THR A 241 18.86 5.51 1.28
CA THR A 241 17.88 5.50 2.36
C THR A 241 16.87 6.61 2.16
N ILE A 242 15.61 6.34 2.48
CA ILE A 242 14.53 7.32 2.51
C ILE A 242 14.09 7.48 3.97
N ILE A 243 13.92 8.72 4.41
CA ILE A 243 13.39 9.04 5.74
C ILE A 243 11.90 9.24 5.55
N ASP A 244 11.09 8.41 6.20
CA ASP A 244 9.63 8.38 6.10
C ASP A 244 9.05 7.65 7.33
N ASP A 245 7.74 7.55 7.45
CA ASP A 245 6.97 7.08 8.60
C ASP A 245 7.27 5.64 9.04
N HIS A 246 7.95 4.84 8.21
CA HIS A 246 8.41 3.50 8.54
C HIS A 246 9.64 3.51 9.46
N VAL A 247 10.44 4.59 9.43
CA VAL A 247 11.70 4.72 10.18
C VAL A 247 11.50 4.65 11.70
N PRO A 248 10.51 5.33 12.30
CA PRO A 248 10.25 5.21 13.75
C PRO A 248 9.94 3.78 14.20
N PHE A 249 9.27 2.97 13.39
CA PHE A 249 8.95 1.57 13.71
C PHE A 249 10.19 0.68 13.67
N MET A 250 11.05 0.85 12.67
CA MET A 250 12.34 0.15 12.64
C MET A 250 13.22 0.52 13.81
N ALA A 251 13.22 1.79 14.22
CA ALA A 251 14.03 2.26 15.34
C ALA A 251 13.67 1.62 16.69
N ILE A 252 12.45 1.08 16.81
CA ILE A 252 12.00 0.33 17.99
C ILE A 252 12.04 -1.19 17.79
N GLY A 253 12.41 -1.68 16.61
CA GLY A 253 12.59 -3.11 16.31
C GLY A 253 11.41 -3.78 15.60
N ILE A 254 10.41 -3.03 15.14
CA ILE A 254 9.33 -3.57 14.29
C ILE A 254 9.85 -3.61 12.84
N PRO A 255 9.83 -4.78 12.16
CA PRO A 255 10.19 -4.87 10.75
C PRO A 255 9.30 -3.95 9.92
N ALA A 256 9.88 -3.09 9.08
CA ALA A 256 9.12 -2.16 8.27
C ALA A 256 9.62 -2.04 6.83
N ILE A 257 8.72 -1.74 5.91
CA ILE A 257 9.01 -1.52 4.49
C ILE A 257 8.24 -0.30 3.99
N ASP A 258 8.84 0.38 3.03
CA ASP A 258 8.29 1.57 2.39
C ASP A 258 8.07 1.32 0.89
N LEU A 259 6.81 1.46 0.47
CA LEU A 259 6.35 1.35 -0.91
C LEU A 259 6.03 2.76 -1.40
N ILE A 260 7.00 3.41 -2.03
CA ILE A 260 6.94 4.81 -2.42
C ILE A 260 7.35 5.06 -3.88
N ASP A 261 6.76 6.04 -4.56
CA ASP A 261 7.10 6.40 -5.95
C ASP A 261 7.95 7.68 -6.06
N PHE A 262 9.27 7.53 -6.07
CA PHE A 262 10.23 8.62 -6.32
C PHE A 262 10.43 8.97 -7.80
N LYS A 263 9.55 8.52 -8.68
CA LYS A 263 9.52 8.92 -10.10
C LYS A 263 8.31 9.76 -10.46
N PHE A 264 7.45 10.10 -9.50
CA PHE A 264 6.19 10.79 -9.71
C PHE A 264 6.33 12.11 -10.50
N GLY A 265 6.04 12.09 -11.80
CA GLY A 265 6.36 13.25 -12.63
C GLY A 265 6.05 13.20 -14.12
N SER A 266 6.45 14.26 -14.81
CA SER A 266 6.17 14.52 -16.22
C SER A 266 6.97 13.64 -17.20
N HIS A 267 8.03 13.00 -16.71
CA HIS A 267 8.83 12.01 -17.43
C HIS A 267 9.57 11.10 -16.46
N ASP A 268 10.19 10.03 -16.99
CA ASP A 268 10.97 9.08 -16.19
C ASP A 268 12.01 9.80 -15.31
N HIS A 269 12.04 9.42 -14.03
CA HIS A 269 12.91 9.99 -12.99
C HIS A 269 12.73 11.48 -12.66
N ALA A 270 11.60 12.10 -13.03
CA ALA A 270 11.41 13.54 -12.80
C ALA A 270 11.14 13.90 -11.33
N ASN A 271 10.28 13.13 -10.66
CA ASN A 271 9.73 13.47 -9.33
C ASN A 271 9.26 14.94 -9.21
N ASP A 272 8.80 15.54 -10.32
CA ASP A 272 8.57 16.99 -10.47
C ASP A 272 7.13 17.41 -10.17
N TYR A 273 6.24 16.45 -9.88
CA TYR A 273 4.89 16.71 -9.37
C TYR A 273 4.85 16.74 -7.84
N TRP A 274 5.73 16.00 -7.18
CA TRP A 274 5.87 15.98 -5.72
C TRP A 274 6.09 17.39 -5.13
N HIS A 275 5.35 17.72 -4.07
CA HIS A 275 5.34 19.06 -3.46
C HIS A 275 5.06 20.21 -4.44
N THR A 276 4.14 20.00 -5.38
CA THR A 276 3.66 21.04 -6.30
C THR A 276 2.16 20.97 -6.52
N ALA A 277 1.56 22.05 -7.03
CA ALA A 277 0.15 22.06 -7.43
C ALA A 277 -0.19 21.06 -8.57
N GLU A 278 0.81 20.47 -9.23
CA GLU A 278 0.59 19.40 -10.21
C GLU A 278 0.20 18.08 -9.53
N ASP A 279 0.51 17.88 -8.25
CA ASP A 279 -0.04 16.74 -7.50
C ASP A 279 -1.55 16.94 -7.31
N SER A 280 -2.29 16.28 -8.19
CA SER A 280 -3.71 16.51 -8.41
C SER A 280 -4.37 15.24 -8.95
N MET A 281 -5.69 15.17 -8.84
CA MET A 281 -6.46 13.98 -9.21
C MET A 281 -6.23 13.48 -10.65
N ASP A 282 -5.83 14.35 -11.60
CA ASP A 282 -5.53 13.90 -12.97
C ASP A 282 -4.22 13.13 -13.09
N LYS A 283 -3.38 13.06 -12.06
CA LYS A 283 -2.20 12.18 -12.03
C LYS A 283 -2.50 10.80 -11.48
N ILE A 284 -3.65 10.62 -10.81
CA ILE A 284 -3.99 9.38 -10.13
C ILE A 284 -4.64 8.39 -11.10
N SER A 285 -4.30 7.11 -10.97
CA SER A 285 -4.80 6.00 -11.78
C SER A 285 -5.46 4.93 -10.92
N PRO A 286 -6.74 4.58 -11.17
CA PRO A 286 -7.38 3.43 -10.55
C PRO A 286 -6.58 2.13 -10.72
N GLU A 287 -5.92 1.94 -11.87
CA GLU A 287 -5.10 0.75 -12.12
C GLU A 287 -3.86 0.73 -11.23
N SER A 288 -3.22 1.87 -11.00
CA SER A 288 -2.06 1.98 -10.11
C SER A 288 -2.46 1.71 -8.67
N LEU A 289 -3.55 2.31 -8.19
CA LEU A 289 -4.10 2.02 -6.86
C LEU A 289 -4.45 0.54 -6.70
N LYS A 290 -4.96 -0.10 -7.76
CA LYS A 290 -5.24 -1.53 -7.77
C LYS A 290 -3.97 -2.37 -7.64
N ILE A 291 -2.93 -2.07 -8.41
CA ILE A 291 -1.63 -2.76 -8.31
C ILE A 291 -1.08 -2.65 -6.88
N SER A 292 -1.11 -1.45 -6.30
CA SER A 292 -0.66 -1.18 -4.93
C SER A 292 -1.44 -2.01 -3.91
N GLY A 293 -2.77 -2.01 -4.00
CA GLY A 293 -3.63 -2.80 -3.11
C GLY A 293 -3.44 -4.31 -3.25
N GLU A 294 -3.30 -4.82 -4.47
CA GLU A 294 -3.06 -6.25 -4.74
C GLU A 294 -1.70 -6.70 -4.21
N ILE A 295 -0.64 -5.92 -4.41
CA ILE A 295 0.69 -6.20 -3.83
C ILE A 295 0.58 -6.33 -2.31
N VAL A 296 -0.09 -5.40 -1.64
CA VAL A 296 -0.25 -5.45 -0.19
C VAL A 296 -1.06 -6.68 0.25
N LEU A 297 -2.15 -7.02 -0.45
CA LEU A 297 -2.92 -8.24 -0.16
C LEU A 297 -2.06 -9.51 -0.26
N GLU A 298 -1.21 -9.61 -1.28
CA GLU A 298 -0.28 -10.72 -1.48
C GLU A 298 0.80 -10.77 -0.39
N MET A 299 1.34 -9.62 0.01
CA MET A 299 2.29 -9.53 1.14
C MET A 299 1.63 -9.94 2.47
N LEU A 300 0.40 -9.47 2.72
CA LEU A 300 -0.37 -9.84 3.91
C LEU A 300 -0.66 -11.34 3.96
N HIS A 301 -0.98 -11.95 2.82
CA HIS A 301 -1.15 -13.39 2.72
C HIS A 301 0.14 -14.13 3.13
N ASP A 302 1.29 -13.72 2.60
CA ASP A 302 2.58 -14.35 2.91
C ASP A 302 3.05 -14.09 4.35
N LEU A 303 2.63 -12.97 4.95
CA LEU A 303 2.78 -12.68 6.38
C LEU A 303 1.85 -13.52 7.28
N GLY A 304 1.02 -14.40 6.71
CA GLY A 304 0.12 -15.26 7.46
C GLY A 304 -1.08 -14.53 8.04
N LEU A 305 -1.52 -13.42 7.42
CA LEU A 305 -2.69 -12.66 7.85
C LEU A 305 -3.92 -13.56 7.99
N PHE A 306 -4.11 -14.51 7.07
CA PHE A 306 -5.26 -15.42 7.08
C PHE A 306 -4.95 -16.72 7.82
N PRO A 307 -5.95 -17.37 8.46
CA PRO A 307 -5.76 -18.68 9.02
C PRO A 307 -5.23 -19.65 7.97
N LYS A 308 -4.20 -20.43 8.33
CA LYS A 308 -3.77 -21.58 7.56
C LYS A 308 -4.92 -22.59 7.57
N LYS A 309 -5.86 -22.50 6.62
CA LYS A 309 -6.81 -23.60 6.38
C LYS A 309 -5.97 -24.85 6.22
N GLN A 310 -6.17 -25.82 7.11
CA GLN A 310 -5.48 -27.11 7.07
C GLN A 310 -5.58 -27.64 5.65
N LEU A 311 -4.39 -27.94 5.07
CA LEU A 311 -4.25 -28.60 3.78
C LEU A 311 -5.23 -29.77 3.64
#